data_AF-A0A6G3UWA2-F1
#
_entry.id   AF-A0A6G3UWA2-F1
#
_cell.length_a   1.000
_cell.length_b   1.000
_cell.length_c   1.000
_cell.angle_alpha   90.00
_cell.angle_beta   90.00
_cell.angle_gamma   90.00
#
_symmetry.space_group_name_H-M   'P 1'
#
loop_
_entity.id
_entity.type
_entity.pdbx_description
1 polymer ?
#
loop_
_entity_poly.entity_id
_entity_poly.type
_entity_poly.pdbx_seq_one_letter_code
_entity_poly.pdbx_strand_id
1 'polypeptide(L)'
;MKPWTTFTEDDLRRLLNEWDPIGVADDVQDEYDCMIAPLFQRLLSGAGRTEVGEFLRHELEDHFGLDPLGLQPDTMAVRVVDWWNSAGPAADVAGA
;
A
#
# COMPACT_ATOMS: atom_id res chain seq x y z
N MET A 1 8.58 -9.90 -21.32
CA MET A 1 9.12 -8.84 -20.44
C MET A 1 8.15 -7.68 -20.54
N LYS A 2 7.48 -7.31 -19.44
CA LYS A 2 6.45 -6.26 -19.46
C LYS A 2 7.13 -4.88 -19.51
N PRO A 3 6.70 -3.95 -20.39
CA PRO A 3 7.23 -2.60 -20.46
C PRO A 3 6.77 -1.80 -19.24
N TRP A 4 7.66 -0.93 -18.77
CA TRP A 4 7.64 -0.17 -17.52
C TRP A 4 6.25 0.15 -16.95
N THR A 5 5.95 -0.45 -15.81
CA THR A 5 5.03 0.13 -14.83
C THR A 5 5.83 1.09 -13.98
N THR A 6 5.50 2.37 -13.99
CA THR A 6 6.04 3.34 -13.02
C THR A 6 5.32 3.12 -11.69
N PHE A 7 5.54 1.96 -11.06
CA PHE A 7 5.22 1.81 -9.64
C PHE A 7 6.17 2.75 -8.90
N THR A 8 5.64 3.86 -8.41
CA THR A 8 6.44 4.79 -7.62
C THR A 8 6.20 4.50 -6.14
N GLU A 9 7.27 4.58 -5.36
CA GLU A 9 7.17 4.62 -3.90
C GLU A 9 6.21 5.73 -3.44
N ASP A 10 6.11 6.82 -4.21
CA ASP A 10 5.19 7.93 -3.96
C ASP A 10 3.72 7.55 -4.02
N ASP A 11 3.31 6.65 -4.91
CA ASP A 11 1.91 6.20 -4.98
C ASP A 11 1.54 5.34 -3.77
N LEU A 12 2.45 4.45 -3.35
CA LEU A 12 2.23 3.64 -2.15
C LEU A 12 2.28 4.51 -0.89
N ARG A 13 3.20 5.47 -0.82
CA ARG A 13 3.24 6.50 0.25
C ARG A 13 1.92 7.24 0.33
N ARG A 14 1.35 7.68 -0.80
CA ARG A 14 0.05 8.36 -0.83
C ARG A 14 -1.07 7.48 -0.27
N LEU A 15 -1.13 6.20 -0.65
CA LEU A 15 -2.15 5.29 -0.11
C LEU A 15 -2.04 5.11 1.41
N LEU A 16 -0.82 5.05 1.95
CA LEU A 16 -0.57 4.95 3.38
C LEU A 16 -0.90 6.26 4.11
N ASN A 17 -0.52 7.42 3.55
CA ASN A 17 -0.86 8.73 4.10
C ASN A 17 -2.36 9.04 4.00
N GLU A 18 -3.10 8.48 3.04
CA GLU A 18 -4.57 8.55 3.00
C GLU A 18 -5.23 7.67 4.07
N TRP A 19 -4.57 6.59 4.47
CA TRP A 19 -5.06 5.72 5.53
C TRP A 19 -4.91 6.37 6.90
N ASP A 20 -3.73 6.95 7.13
CA ASP A 20 -3.32 7.68 8.32
C ASP A 20 -3.76 7.09 9.66
N PRO A 21 -3.38 5.84 9.98
CA PRO A 21 -3.81 5.18 11.22
C PRO A 21 -3.35 5.91 12.50
N ILE A 22 -2.27 6.70 12.45
CA ILE A 22 -1.76 7.48 13.59
C ILE A 22 -2.37 8.90 13.61
N GLY A 23 -2.74 9.45 12.46
CA GLY A 23 -3.28 10.82 12.36
C GLY A 23 -2.22 11.91 12.17
N VAL A 24 -1.07 11.58 11.59
CA VAL A 24 0.09 12.49 11.45
C VAL A 24 0.43 12.82 10.01
N ALA A 25 -0.32 12.31 9.04
CA ALA A 25 0.00 12.48 7.63
C ALA A 25 0.06 13.97 7.22
N ASP A 26 -0.76 14.84 7.82
CA ASP A 26 -0.74 16.29 7.54
C ASP A 26 0.53 17.00 8.05
N ASP A 27 1.21 16.44 9.05
CA ASP A 27 2.41 17.01 9.67
C ASP A 27 3.70 16.37 9.13
N VAL A 28 3.69 15.05 8.94
CA VAL A 28 4.85 14.22 8.60
C VAL A 28 4.45 13.19 7.54
N GLN A 29 4.97 13.35 6.32
CA GLN A 29 4.57 12.55 5.17
C GLN A 29 5.37 11.24 4.99
N ASP A 30 6.46 11.07 5.74
CA ASP A 30 7.36 9.92 5.68
C ASP A 30 7.19 8.94 6.86
N GLU A 31 6.24 9.18 7.76
CA GLU A 31 5.97 8.30 8.93
C GLU A 31 5.76 6.84 8.51
N TYR A 32 5.04 6.63 7.41
CA TYR A 32 4.69 5.30 6.92
C TYR A 32 5.69 4.71 5.92
N ASP A 33 6.81 5.40 5.64
CA ASP A 33 7.80 4.96 4.66
C ASP A 33 8.47 3.63 5.02
N CYS A 34 8.53 3.33 6.32
CA CYS A 34 9.03 2.06 6.82
C CYS A 34 8.26 0.84 6.26
N MET A 35 6.97 1.00 5.94
CA MET A 35 6.13 -0.07 5.39
C MET A 35 6.26 -0.21 3.87
N ILE A 36 6.77 0.80 3.16
CA ILE A 36 6.79 0.86 1.68
C ILE A 36 7.64 -0.27 1.10
N ALA A 37 8.91 -0.38 1.51
CA ALA A 37 9.81 -1.41 0.98
C ALA A 37 9.34 -2.85 1.31
N PRO A 38 8.91 -3.18 2.56
CA PRO A 38 8.33 -4.48 2.88
C PRO A 38 7.04 -4.81 2.11
N LEU A 39 6.19 -3.82 1.82
CA LEU A 39 4.98 -4.01 1.01
C LEU A 39 5.33 -4.31 -0.46
N PHE A 40 6.25 -3.55 -1.05
CA PHE A 40 6.69 -3.83 -2.43
C PHE A 40 7.29 -5.22 -2.58
N GLN A 41 8.15 -5.65 -1.64
CA GLN A 41 8.73 -7.00 -1.66
C GLN A 41 7.66 -8.09 -1.67
N ARG A 42 6.59 -7.92 -0.87
CA ARG A 42 5.45 -8.85 -0.82
C ARG A 42 4.64 -8.82 -2.10
N LEU A 43 4.29 -7.65 -2.60
CA LEU A 43 3.53 -7.48 -3.84
C LEU A 43 4.28 -8.05 -5.06
N LEU A 44 5.59 -7.82 -5.14
CA LEU A 44 6.47 -8.40 -6.15
C LEU A 44 6.53 -9.93 -6.07
N SER A 45 6.43 -10.48 -4.85
CA SER A 45 6.38 -11.92 -4.60
C SER A 45 4.99 -12.53 -4.83
N GLY A 46 4.00 -11.71 -5.19
CA GLY A 46 2.63 -12.14 -5.48
C GLY A 46 1.71 -12.22 -4.25
N ALA A 47 2.04 -11.52 -3.16
CA ALA A 47 1.20 -11.46 -1.97
C ALA A 47 -0.20 -10.95 -2.31
N GLY A 48 -1.20 -11.65 -1.78
CA GLY A 48 -2.62 -11.30 -1.91
C GLY A 48 -3.13 -10.42 -0.78
N ARG A 49 -4.42 -10.09 -0.84
CA ARG A 49 -5.12 -9.23 0.14
C ARG A 49 -4.96 -9.72 1.58
N THR A 50 -5.05 -11.03 1.82
CA THR A 50 -4.91 -11.63 3.16
C THR A 50 -3.52 -11.40 3.73
N GLU A 51 -2.47 -11.72 2.96
CA GLU A 51 -1.08 -11.57 3.42
C GLU A 51 -0.71 -10.10 3.66
N VAL A 52 -1.18 -9.21 2.78
CA VAL A 52 -0.99 -7.76 2.96
C VAL A 52 -1.75 -7.26 4.21
N GLY A 53 -2.98 -7.73 4.44
CA GLY A 53 -3.76 -7.36 5.63
C GLY A 53 -3.12 -7.82 6.94
N GLU A 54 -2.61 -9.06 6.97
CA GLU A 54 -1.86 -9.58 8.11
C GLU A 54 -0.60 -8.77 8.39
N PHE A 55 0.14 -8.38 7.33
CA PHE A 55 1.30 -7.51 7.47
C PHE A 55 0.92 -6.14 8.05
N LEU A 56 -0.08 -5.46 7.48
CA LEU A 56 -0.52 -4.15 7.97
C LEU A 56 -1.00 -4.21 9.42
N ARG A 57 -1.75 -5.26 9.79
CA ARG A 57 -2.18 -5.48 11.17
C ARG A 57 -0.98 -5.67 12.11
N HIS A 58 0.01 -6.45 11.71
CA HIS A 58 1.21 -6.70 12.50
C HIS A 58 2.03 -5.42 12.70
N GLU A 59 2.22 -4.60 11.66
CA GLU A 59 2.91 -3.31 11.81
C GLU A 59 2.15 -2.37 12.76
N LEU A 60 0.82 -2.31 12.67
CA LEU A 60 0.02 -1.54 13.62
C LEU A 60 0.21 -1.99 15.07
N GLU A 61 0.11 -3.30 15.33
CA GLU A 61 0.22 -3.87 16.68
C GLU A 61 1.64 -3.77 17.23
N ASP A 62 2.63 -4.27 16.48
CA ASP A 62 3.96 -4.54 17.03
C ASP A 62 4.96 -3.40 16.78
N HIS A 63 4.79 -2.62 15.71
CA HIS A 63 5.69 -1.51 15.39
C HIS A 63 5.13 -0.18 15.90
N PHE A 64 3.85 0.11 15.66
CA PHE A 64 3.21 1.36 16.08
C PHE A 64 2.54 1.28 17.46
N GLY A 65 2.33 0.08 18.01
CA GLY A 65 1.68 -0.10 19.32
C GLY A 65 0.20 0.31 19.33
N LEU A 66 -0.45 0.29 18.17
CA LEU A 66 -1.85 0.65 17.98
C LEU A 66 -2.76 -0.58 18.09
N ASP A 67 -4.01 -0.36 18.53
CA ASP A 67 -5.06 -1.35 18.38
C ASP A 67 -5.59 -1.31 16.94
N PRO A 68 -5.38 -2.36 16.13
CA PRO A 68 -5.88 -2.38 14.75
C PRO A 68 -7.41 -2.47 14.68
N LEU A 69 -8.08 -2.75 15.80
CA LEU A 69 -9.53 -2.81 15.88
C LEU A 69 -10.12 -1.42 15.62
N GLY A 70 -10.71 -1.26 14.44
CA GLY A 70 -11.28 0.01 13.98
C GLY A 70 -10.40 0.79 12.99
N LEU A 71 -9.12 0.42 12.85
CA LEU A 71 -8.21 1.00 11.85
C LEU A 71 -8.34 0.37 10.46
N GLN A 72 -9.12 -0.70 10.33
CA GLN A 72 -9.48 -1.31 9.03
C GLN A 72 -8.28 -1.74 8.15
N PRO A 73 -7.25 -2.44 8.68
CA PRO A 73 -6.09 -2.86 7.89
C PRO A 73 -6.46 -3.75 6.68
N ASP A 74 -7.49 -4.58 6.80
CA ASP A 74 -7.99 -5.42 5.69
C ASP A 74 -8.55 -4.59 4.53
N THR A 75 -9.23 -3.48 4.83
CA THR A 75 -9.75 -2.58 3.79
C THR A 75 -8.59 -1.90 3.06
N MET A 76 -7.55 -1.49 3.79
CA MET A 76 -6.36 -0.92 3.18
C MET A 76 -5.60 -1.96 2.34
N ALA A 77 -5.50 -3.20 2.79
CA ALA A 77 -4.91 -4.28 2.02
C ALA A 77 -5.62 -4.53 0.69
N VAL A 78 -6.96 -4.47 0.67
CA VAL A 78 -7.73 -4.50 -0.59
C VAL A 78 -7.34 -3.36 -1.50
N ARG A 79 -7.29 -2.12 -1.00
CA ARG A 79 -6.91 -0.94 -1.81
C ARG A 79 -5.49 -1.08 -2.39
N VAL A 80 -4.52 -1.49 -1.59
CA VAL A 80 -3.12 -1.67 -2.02
C VAL A 80 -3.01 -2.74 -3.10
N VAL A 81 -3.65 -3.90 -2.91
CA VAL A 81 -3.62 -4.99 -3.91
C VAL A 81 -4.38 -4.63 -5.18
N ASP A 82 -5.51 -3.92 -5.06
CA ASP A 82 -6.27 -3.45 -6.22
C ASP A 82 -5.50 -2.40 -7.00
N TRP A 83 -4.81 -1.47 -6.33
CA TRP A 83 -3.88 -0.54 -6.98
C TRP A 83 -2.75 -1.27 -7.70
N TRP A 84 -2.10 -2.24 -7.03
CA TRP A 84 -1.02 -3.05 -7.61
C TRP A 84 -1.45 -3.79 -8.88
N ASN A 85 -2.67 -4.33 -8.88
CA ASN A 85 -3.23 -5.04 -10.03
C ASN A 85 -3.74 -4.10 -11.13
N SER A 86 -4.26 -2.93 -10.76
CA SER A 86 -4.80 -1.92 -11.69
C SER A 86 -3.70 -1.17 -12.44
N ALA A 87 -2.51 -1.07 -11.85
CA ALA A 87 -1.32 -0.55 -12.51
C ALA A 87 -0.78 -1.47 -13.63
N GLY A 88 -1.51 -2.51 -14.05
CA GLY A 88 -1.31 -3.17 -15.34
C GLY A 88 -1.39 -2.19 -16.52
N PRO A 89 -0.83 -2.53 -17.70
CA PRO A 89 -0.46 -1.57 -18.74
C PRO A 89 -1.61 -0.63 -19.02
N ALA A 90 -1.35 0.68 -18.91
CA ALA A 90 -2.23 1.71 -19.40
C ALA A 90 -2.64 1.30 -20.80
N ALA A 91 -3.91 0.90 -20.96
CA ALA A 91 -4.48 0.66 -22.26
C ALA A 91 -4.38 2.00 -22.97
N ASP A 92 -3.45 2.04 -23.92
CA ASP A 92 -3.37 3.03 -24.98
C ASP A 92 -4.78 3.11 -25.57
N VAL A 93 -5.57 4.08 -25.09
CA VAL A 93 -6.84 4.43 -25.70
C VAL A 93 -6.48 5.14 -26.99
N ALA A 94 -6.34 4.30 -28.00
CA ALA A 94 -6.05 4.59 -29.38
C ALA A 94 -7.03 5.60 -29.99
N GLY A 95 -6.48 6.41 -30.90
CA GLY A 95 -7.10 6.67 -32.20
C GLY A 95 -7.96 7.92 -32.31
N ALA A 96 -7.48 8.92 -33.03
CA ALA A 96 -7.75 9.08 -34.47
C ALA A 96 -6.99 10.31 -35.02
#